data_AF-A0A661ILS4-F1
#
_entry.id   AF-A0A661ILS4-F1
#
_cell.length_a   1.000
_cell.length_b   1.000
_cell.length_c   1.000
_cell.angle_alpha   90.00
_cell.angle_beta   90.00
_cell.angle_gamma   90.00
#
_symmetry.space_group_name_H-M   'P 1'
#
loop_
_entity.id
_entity.type
_entity.pdbx_description
1 polymer ?
#
loop_
_entity_poly.entity_id
_entity_poly.type
_entity_poly.pdbx_seq_one_letter_code
_entity_poly.pdbx_strand_id
1 'polypeptide(L)'
;EPLDPVRYLTNRSTGKMGFALAKMARRRGAEVLLITGPNYLTLPRNDIRIITVSSAREMYEAVMDNFEDYHVIIKAAAVADFRPKDILAEKIKKADGTYLLELEQNPDILKELGKKKGERILVGFAAETSSLMEHAEAKLREKNLDLIVANDVTQPGAGFGVDTNIVRIIDSRGKVRNLPLLTKDEVADIVLDQVLKIIKKRKRTEAWPTNW
;
A
#
# COMPACT_ATOMS: atom_id res chain seq x y z
N GLU A 1 1.64 -15.21 -4.27
CA GLU A 1 0.90 -16.41 -3.81
C GLU A 1 1.46 -17.69 -4.43
N PRO A 2 2.10 -18.57 -3.64
CA PRO A 2 2.66 -19.82 -4.13
C PRO A 2 1.57 -20.75 -4.68
N LEU A 3 1.87 -21.41 -5.79
CA LEU A 3 1.04 -22.44 -6.41
C LEU A 3 1.67 -23.82 -6.21
N ASP A 4 2.97 -23.91 -6.47
CA ASP A 4 3.82 -25.08 -6.25
C ASP A 4 5.25 -24.58 -5.89
N PRO A 5 6.26 -25.44 -5.64
CA PRO A 5 7.60 -24.99 -5.25
C PRO A 5 8.34 -24.12 -6.30
N VAL A 6 7.80 -23.99 -7.52
CA VAL A 6 8.42 -23.30 -8.65
C VAL A 6 7.56 -22.13 -9.16
N ARG A 7 6.25 -22.18 -8.97
CA ARG A 7 5.29 -21.25 -9.57
C ARG A 7 4.53 -20.49 -8.50
N TYR A 8 4.18 -19.24 -8.84
CA TYR A 8 3.38 -18.38 -7.99
C TYR A 8 2.54 -17.42 -8.83
N LEU A 9 1.39 -17.02 -8.29
CA LEU A 9 0.57 -15.93 -8.79
C LEU A 9 1.11 -14.60 -8.23
N THR A 10 1.34 -13.63 -9.12
CA THR A 10 1.83 -12.29 -8.78
C THR A 10 1.14 -11.22 -9.62
N ASN A 11 1.21 -9.97 -9.16
CA ASN A 11 0.85 -8.79 -9.95
C ASN A 11 2.11 -8.13 -10.54
N ARG A 12 1.90 -7.06 -11.32
CA ARG A 12 2.96 -6.32 -12.03
C ARG A 12 3.68 -5.28 -11.15
N SER A 13 3.35 -5.18 -9.86
CA SER A 13 3.96 -4.18 -8.98
C SER A 13 5.45 -4.44 -8.79
N THR A 14 6.24 -3.37 -8.91
CA THR A 14 7.69 -3.42 -8.67
C THR A 14 8.08 -2.99 -7.26
N GLY A 15 7.14 -2.48 -6.46
CA GLY A 15 7.42 -1.92 -5.13
C GLY A 15 8.03 -0.51 -5.13
N LYS A 16 8.39 0.05 -6.29
CA LYS A 16 9.09 1.36 -6.39
C LYS A 16 8.40 2.49 -5.59
N MET A 17 7.08 2.53 -5.59
CA MET A 17 6.32 3.55 -4.85
C MET A 17 6.49 3.40 -3.33
N GLY A 18 6.42 2.17 -2.80
CA GLY A 18 6.63 1.89 -1.38
C GLY A 18 8.05 2.25 -0.93
N PHE A 19 9.06 1.96 -1.76
CA PHE A 19 10.44 2.34 -1.50
C PHE A 19 10.65 3.86 -1.52
N ALA A 20 10.03 4.57 -2.46
CA ALA A 20 10.08 6.04 -2.51
C ALA A 20 9.46 6.65 -1.23
N LEU A 21 8.30 6.15 -0.79
CA LEU A 21 7.67 6.56 0.47
C LEU A 21 8.55 6.32 1.69
N ALA A 22 9.13 5.12 1.81
CA ALA A 22 10.01 4.78 2.92
C ALA A 22 11.25 5.69 2.95
N LYS A 23 11.92 5.86 1.81
CA LYS A 23 13.09 6.73 1.64
C LYS A 23 12.76 8.19 2.02
N MET A 24 11.66 8.73 1.52
CA MET A 24 11.30 10.13 1.78
C MET A 24 10.82 10.35 3.22
N ALA A 25 10.11 9.39 3.81
CA ALA A 25 9.72 9.44 5.23
C ALA A 25 10.97 9.44 6.13
N ARG A 26 11.93 8.56 5.85
CA ARG A 26 13.19 8.50 6.61
C ARG A 26 14.00 9.79 6.49
N ARG A 27 14.11 10.37 5.29
CA ARG A 27 14.77 11.67 5.05
C ARG A 27 14.14 12.81 5.85
N ARG A 28 12.83 12.72 6.13
CA ARG A 28 12.08 13.69 6.96
C ARG A 28 12.19 13.40 8.47
N GLY A 29 12.99 12.42 8.87
CA GLY A 29 13.27 12.11 10.28
C GLY A 29 12.32 11.09 10.91
N ALA A 30 11.43 10.47 10.14
CA ALA A 30 10.57 9.40 10.68
C ALA A 30 11.38 8.13 10.99
N GLU A 31 10.96 7.40 12.01
CA GLU A 31 11.27 5.98 12.13
C GLU A 31 10.42 5.20 11.11
N VAL A 32 11.05 4.31 10.34
CA VAL A 32 10.40 3.64 9.22
C VAL A 32 10.65 2.13 9.29
N LEU A 33 9.55 1.38 9.28
CA LEU A 33 9.52 -0.02 8.91
C LEU A 33 8.91 -0.17 7.51
N LEU A 34 9.66 -0.81 6.61
CA LEU A 34 9.19 -1.18 5.29
C LEU A 34 8.88 -2.68 5.25
N ILE A 35 7.61 -3.04 5.19
CA ILE A 35 7.17 -4.41 4.90
C ILE A 35 6.97 -4.54 3.39
N THR A 36 7.70 -5.44 2.73
CA THR A 36 7.71 -5.52 1.26
C THR A 36 7.65 -6.95 0.75
N GLY A 37 6.98 -7.13 -0.40
CA GLY A 37 7.00 -8.37 -1.16
C GLY A 37 8.31 -8.58 -1.93
N PRO A 38 8.47 -9.70 -2.66
CA PRO A 38 9.66 -9.96 -3.47
C PRO A 38 9.88 -8.88 -4.53
N ASN A 39 11.10 -8.31 -4.57
CA ASN A 39 11.48 -7.27 -5.53
C ASN A 39 13.02 -7.20 -5.65
N TYR A 40 13.52 -6.41 -6.59
CA TYR A 40 14.96 -6.23 -6.87
C TYR A 40 15.52 -4.89 -6.37
N LEU A 41 14.74 -4.16 -5.57
CA LEU A 41 15.06 -2.79 -5.16
C LEU A 41 15.95 -2.78 -3.92
N THR A 42 16.88 -1.84 -3.88
CA THR A 42 17.72 -1.57 -2.72
C THR A 42 17.50 -0.15 -2.24
N LEU A 43 17.56 0.04 -0.92
CA LEU A 43 17.64 1.38 -0.35
C LEU A 43 19.12 1.81 -0.35
N PRO A 44 19.42 3.09 -0.60
CA PRO A 44 20.79 3.58 -0.64
C PRO A 44 21.48 3.60 0.74
N ARG A 45 20.71 3.42 1.81
CA ARG A 45 21.16 3.42 3.20
C ARG A 45 20.48 2.28 3.95
N ASN A 46 21.20 1.72 4.92
CA ASN A 46 20.71 0.67 5.81
C ASN A 46 20.06 1.26 7.08
N ASP A 47 19.38 2.40 6.96
CA ASP A 47 18.79 3.16 8.06
C ASP A 47 17.26 3.01 8.17
N ILE A 48 16.69 2.07 7.41
CA ILE A 48 15.28 1.69 7.41
C ILE A 48 15.20 0.21 7.75
N ARG A 49 14.36 -0.15 8.74
CA ARG A 49 14.10 -1.56 9.06
C ARG A 49 13.24 -2.17 7.95
N ILE A 50 13.60 -3.36 7.48
CA ILE A 50 12.88 -4.05 6.40
C ILE A 50 12.40 -5.42 6.90
N ILE A 51 11.14 -5.75 6.61
CA ILE A 51 10.61 -7.12 6.72
C ILE A 51 10.19 -7.55 5.32
N THR A 52 10.75 -8.66 4.85
CA THR A 52 10.39 -9.26 3.57
C THR A 52 9.37 -10.36 3.77
N VAL A 53 8.34 -10.37 2.94
CA VAL A 53 7.27 -11.37 2.93
C VAL A 53 7.06 -11.90 1.50
N SER A 54 6.48 -13.08 1.36
CA SER A 54 6.28 -13.76 0.08
C SER A 54 4.81 -13.98 -0.29
N SER A 55 3.90 -13.87 0.69
CA SER A 55 2.45 -14.05 0.52
C SER A 55 1.63 -12.94 1.16
N ALA A 56 0.37 -12.83 0.75
CA ALA A 56 -0.58 -11.92 1.38
C ALA A 56 -0.83 -12.24 2.86
N ARG A 57 -0.77 -13.52 3.25
CA ARG A 57 -0.92 -13.96 4.66
C ARG A 57 0.29 -13.56 5.51
N GLU A 58 1.50 -13.81 5.03
CA GLU A 58 2.72 -13.33 5.71
C GLU A 58 2.73 -11.79 5.81
N MET A 59 2.27 -11.10 4.76
CA MET A 59 2.12 -9.65 4.82
C MET A 59 1.08 -9.21 5.85
N TYR A 60 -0.02 -9.95 5.98
CA TYR A 60 -1.04 -9.70 6.99
C TYR A 60 -0.41 -9.82 8.39
N GLU A 61 0.22 -10.95 8.69
CA GLU A 61 0.86 -11.21 9.98
C GLU A 61 1.90 -10.14 10.33
N ALA A 62 2.86 -9.89 9.44
CA ALA A 62 3.89 -8.88 9.65
C ALA A 62 3.32 -7.47 9.89
N VAL A 63 2.24 -7.11 9.18
CA VAL A 63 1.58 -5.81 9.38
C VAL A 63 0.87 -5.76 10.73
N MET A 64 0.14 -6.79 11.09
CA MET A 64 -0.64 -6.82 12.33
C MET A 64 0.27 -6.88 13.56
N ASP A 65 1.38 -7.63 13.50
CA ASP A 65 2.35 -7.77 14.58
C ASP A 65 3.08 -6.47 14.92
N ASN A 66 3.22 -5.56 13.94
CA ASN A 66 3.87 -4.27 14.11
C ASN A 66 2.86 -3.12 14.19
N PHE A 67 1.55 -3.37 14.05
CA PHE A 67 0.56 -2.31 13.85
C PHE A 67 0.50 -1.33 15.03
N GLU A 68 0.65 -1.84 16.26
CA GLU A 68 0.49 -1.01 17.46
C GLU A 68 1.64 0.01 17.64
N ASP A 69 2.82 -0.29 17.11
CA ASP A 69 4.04 0.51 17.29
C ASP A 69 4.11 1.74 16.36
N TYR A 70 3.24 1.83 15.36
CA TYR A 70 3.29 2.89 14.34
C TYR A 70 2.04 3.78 14.34
N HIS A 71 2.29 5.09 14.16
CA HIS A 71 1.25 6.13 14.12
C HIS A 71 0.70 6.38 12.70
N VAL A 72 1.47 6.03 11.67
CA VAL A 72 1.12 6.26 10.25
C VAL A 72 1.37 4.95 9.49
N ILE A 73 0.33 4.48 8.81
CA ILE A 73 0.37 3.27 8.00
C ILE A 73 0.07 3.64 6.54
N ILE A 74 1.00 3.35 5.64
CA ILE A 74 0.86 3.62 4.21
C ILE A 74 0.84 2.30 3.43
N LYS A 75 -0.35 1.89 2.98
CA LYS A 75 -0.59 0.65 2.23
C LYS A 75 -0.41 0.86 0.74
N ALA A 76 0.86 0.95 0.32
CA ALA A 76 1.27 1.06 -1.08
C ALA A 76 1.51 -0.30 -1.77
N ALA A 77 1.55 -1.40 -1.01
CA ALA A 77 1.75 -2.74 -1.56
C ALA A 77 0.52 -3.18 -2.37
N ALA A 78 0.76 -3.74 -3.56
CA ALA A 78 -0.27 -4.43 -4.33
C ALA A 78 -0.39 -5.86 -3.77
N VAL A 79 -1.27 -6.04 -2.80
CA VAL A 79 -1.52 -7.35 -2.17
C VAL A 79 -2.46 -8.14 -3.07
N ALA A 80 -2.21 -9.43 -3.24
CA ALA A 80 -3.09 -10.29 -4.04
C ALA A 80 -4.43 -10.51 -3.32
N ASP A 81 -5.54 -10.18 -3.97
CA ASP A 81 -6.89 -10.38 -3.42
C ASP A 81 -7.29 -11.86 -3.26
N PHE A 82 -6.65 -12.72 -4.05
CA PHE A 82 -6.89 -14.17 -4.07
C PHE A 82 -5.57 -14.94 -4.02
N ARG A 83 -5.64 -16.16 -3.48
CA ARG A 83 -4.56 -17.15 -3.46
C ARG A 83 -5.05 -18.51 -3.99
N PRO A 84 -4.14 -19.39 -4.49
CA PRO A 84 -4.47 -20.79 -4.69
C PRO A 84 -5.09 -21.40 -3.43
N LYS A 85 -6.22 -22.09 -3.59
CA LYS A 85 -6.89 -22.79 -2.49
C LYS A 85 -6.02 -23.92 -1.94
N ASP A 86 -5.37 -24.65 -2.84
CA ASP A 86 -4.42 -25.70 -2.53
C ASP A 86 -3.02 -25.30 -3.03
N ILE A 87 -2.03 -25.36 -2.16
CA ILE A 87 -0.61 -25.22 -2.52
C ILE A 87 -0.05 -26.62 -2.68
N LEU A 88 0.44 -26.94 -3.88
CA LEU A 88 0.95 -28.26 -4.19
C LEU A 88 2.38 -28.44 -3.66
N ALA A 89 2.66 -29.60 -3.06
CA ALA A 89 4.00 -29.94 -2.57
C ALA A 89 4.99 -30.23 -3.71
N GLU A 90 4.48 -30.65 -4.88
CA GLU A 90 5.27 -30.95 -6.06
C GLU A 90 4.94 -30.00 -7.21
N LYS A 91 5.94 -29.74 -8.05
CA LYS A 91 5.77 -28.96 -9.28
C LYS A 91 4.68 -29.58 -10.15
N ILE A 92 3.71 -28.76 -10.58
CA ILE A 92 2.65 -29.22 -11.49
C ILE A 92 3.29 -29.77 -12.76
N LYS A 93 3.11 -31.07 -13.01
CA LYS A 93 3.59 -31.73 -14.22
C LYS A 93 2.78 -31.25 -15.41
N LYS A 94 3.42 -31.17 -16.58
CA LYS A 94 2.70 -30.90 -17.82
C LYS A 94 1.77 -32.10 -18.07
N ALA A 95 0.48 -31.83 -18.14
CA ALA A 95 -0.53 -32.78 -18.60
C ALA A 95 -1.13 -32.25 -19.90
N ASP A 96 -1.60 -33.15 -20.76
CA ASP A 96 -2.37 -32.75 -21.94
C ASP A 96 -3.75 -32.26 -21.49
N GLY A 97 -4.19 -31.10 -22.01
CA GLY A 97 -5.48 -30.49 -21.68
C GLY A 97 -5.37 -29.23 -20.80
N THR A 98 -6.44 -28.95 -20.06
CA THR A 98 -6.61 -27.72 -19.28
C THR A 98 -6.30 -27.95 -17.81
N TYR A 99 -5.60 -27.01 -17.18
CA TYR A 99 -5.44 -26.97 -15.72
C TYR A 99 -6.38 -25.90 -15.14
N LEU A 100 -7.26 -26.31 -14.24
CA LEU A 100 -8.15 -25.40 -13.51
C LEU A 100 -7.51 -25.05 -12.17
N LEU A 101 -7.28 -23.76 -11.93
CA LEU A 101 -6.79 -23.25 -10.65
C LEU A 101 -7.95 -22.69 -9.83
N GLU A 102 -8.29 -23.36 -8.73
CA GLU A 102 -9.25 -22.84 -7.77
C GLU A 102 -8.57 -21.80 -6.85
N LEU A 103 -9.22 -20.65 -6.69
CA LEU A 103 -8.72 -19.54 -5.90
C LEU A 103 -9.67 -19.25 -4.73
N GLU A 104 -9.09 -18.90 -3.58
CA GLU A 104 -9.84 -18.41 -2.42
C GLU A 104 -9.35 -17.01 -2.00
N GLN A 105 -10.20 -16.28 -1.29
CA GLN A 105 -9.91 -14.88 -0.93
C GLN A 105 -8.80 -14.77 0.12
N ASN A 106 -7.93 -13.79 -0.07
CA ASN A 106 -6.95 -13.35 0.92
C ASN A 106 -7.57 -12.42 1.96
N PRO A 107 -6.97 -12.33 3.16
CA PRO A 107 -7.39 -11.36 4.15
C PRO A 107 -7.20 -9.94 3.62
N ASP A 108 -8.23 -9.11 3.75
CA ASP A 108 -8.16 -7.70 3.41
C ASP A 108 -7.48 -6.92 4.53
N ILE A 109 -6.15 -6.83 4.44
CA ILE A 109 -5.32 -6.19 5.46
C ILE A 109 -5.76 -4.73 5.67
N LEU A 110 -6.10 -4.00 4.61
CA LEU A 110 -6.47 -2.59 4.72
C LEU A 110 -7.80 -2.41 5.45
N LYS A 111 -8.76 -3.31 5.23
CA LYS A 111 -10.03 -3.34 5.94
C LYS A 111 -9.85 -3.66 7.43
N GLU A 112 -9.01 -4.63 7.76
CA GLU A 112 -8.74 -4.98 9.17
C GLU A 112 -8.04 -3.85 9.92
N LEU A 113 -7.09 -3.17 9.27
CA LEU A 113 -6.47 -1.95 9.81
C LEU A 113 -7.50 -0.84 10.03
N GLY A 114 -8.41 -0.64 9.08
CA GLY A 114 -9.48 0.35 9.18
C GLY A 114 -10.39 0.18 10.40
N LYS A 115 -10.65 -1.08 10.81
CA LYS A 115 -11.41 -1.40 12.03
C LYS A 115 -10.65 -1.07 13.32
N LYS A 116 -9.33 -1.23 13.32
CA LYS A 116 -8.45 -1.02 14.48
C LYS A 116 -7.72 0.33 14.47
N LYS A 117 -8.05 1.20 13.52
CA LYS A 117 -7.28 2.42 13.21
C LYS A 117 -7.04 3.34 14.42
N GLY A 118 -8.04 3.51 15.29
CA GLY A 118 -7.96 4.47 16.39
C GLY A 118 -7.53 5.85 15.91
N GLU A 119 -6.52 6.44 16.57
CA GLU A 119 -5.94 7.74 16.22
C GLU A 119 -4.84 7.67 15.15
N ARG A 120 -4.56 6.49 14.60
CA ARG A 120 -3.54 6.32 13.56
C ARG A 120 -3.97 6.98 12.26
N ILE A 121 -2.99 7.29 11.41
CA ILE A 121 -3.23 7.79 10.06
C ILE A 121 -3.13 6.61 9.10
N LEU A 122 -4.19 6.37 8.32
CA LEU A 122 -4.23 5.28 7.35
C LEU A 122 -4.30 5.83 5.94
N VAL A 123 -3.27 5.53 5.14
CA VAL A 123 -3.15 5.94 3.74
C VAL A 123 -3.24 4.71 2.84
N GLY A 124 -4.22 4.66 1.96
CA GLY A 124 -4.36 3.60 0.95
C GLY A 124 -3.87 4.02 -0.43
N PHE A 125 -3.60 3.03 -1.27
CA PHE A 125 -3.38 3.22 -2.70
C PHE A 125 -4.46 2.48 -3.50
N ALA A 126 -4.86 3.05 -4.63
CA ALA A 126 -5.75 2.43 -5.60
C ALA A 126 -5.16 2.58 -6.99
N ALA A 127 -4.91 1.44 -7.63
CA ALA A 127 -4.52 1.36 -9.02
C ALA A 127 -5.71 0.76 -9.78
N GLU A 128 -6.41 1.58 -10.56
CA GLU A 128 -7.61 1.15 -11.29
C GLU A 128 -7.43 1.41 -12.79
N THR A 129 -8.08 0.58 -13.61
CA THR A 129 -8.14 0.73 -15.07
C THR A 129 -9.43 1.38 -15.57
N SER A 130 -10.43 1.52 -14.69
CA SER A 130 -11.75 2.07 -14.98
C SER A 130 -12.34 2.68 -13.70
N SER A 131 -13.22 3.68 -13.84
CA SER A 131 -13.98 4.27 -12.71
C SER A 131 -13.13 4.67 -11.50
N LEU A 132 -11.90 5.16 -11.74
CA LEU A 132 -10.88 5.39 -10.72
C LEU A 132 -11.38 6.19 -9.50
N MET A 133 -12.14 7.27 -9.72
CA MET A 133 -12.62 8.11 -8.63
C MET A 133 -13.66 7.41 -7.76
N GLU A 134 -14.63 6.74 -8.38
CA GLU A 134 -15.69 6.02 -7.68
C GLU A 134 -15.12 4.91 -6.81
N HIS A 135 -14.24 4.08 -7.38
CA HIS A 135 -13.57 3.00 -6.64
C HIS A 135 -12.67 3.54 -5.53
N ALA A 136 -11.92 4.63 -5.78
CA ALA A 136 -11.07 5.24 -4.77
C ALA A 136 -11.89 5.82 -3.61
N GLU A 137 -12.99 6.52 -3.87
CA GLU A 137 -13.86 7.06 -2.85
C GLU A 137 -14.60 5.97 -2.05
N ALA A 138 -15.06 4.92 -2.71
CA ALA A 138 -15.65 3.76 -2.04
C ALA A 138 -14.62 3.11 -1.10
N LYS A 139 -13.40 2.82 -1.59
CA LYS A 139 -12.30 2.25 -0.80
C LYS A 139 -11.90 3.16 0.36
N LEU A 140 -11.86 4.48 0.17
CA LEU A 140 -11.60 5.46 1.21
C LEU A 140 -12.58 5.32 2.38
N ARG A 141 -13.89 5.26 2.08
CA ARG A 141 -14.95 5.12 3.09
C ARG A 141 -14.95 3.74 3.74
N GLU A 142 -14.99 2.69 2.93
CA GLU A 142 -15.10 1.30 3.40
C GLU A 142 -13.92 0.86 4.26
N LYS A 143 -12.72 1.37 3.98
CA LYS A 143 -11.50 1.02 4.72
C LYS A 143 -11.12 2.06 5.78
N ASN A 144 -11.98 3.04 6.04
CA ASN A 144 -11.76 4.08 7.06
C ASN A 144 -10.41 4.83 6.86
N LEU A 145 -10.08 5.20 5.62
CA LEU A 145 -8.82 5.85 5.28
C LEU A 145 -8.85 7.35 5.58
N ASP A 146 -7.71 7.94 5.91
CA ASP A 146 -7.55 9.40 5.94
C ASP A 146 -7.20 9.96 4.56
N LEU A 147 -6.47 9.18 3.77
CA LEU A 147 -6.03 9.53 2.44
C LEU A 147 -6.09 8.28 1.55
N ILE A 148 -6.46 8.48 0.28
CA ILE A 148 -6.23 7.50 -0.77
C ILE A 148 -5.48 8.14 -1.92
N VAL A 149 -4.44 7.46 -2.39
CA VAL A 149 -3.67 7.83 -3.57
C VAL A 149 -4.15 6.97 -4.73
N ALA A 150 -4.88 7.58 -5.64
CA ALA A 150 -5.50 6.92 -6.78
C ALA A 150 -4.65 7.18 -8.04
N ASN A 151 -4.15 6.12 -8.67
CA ASN A 151 -3.36 6.21 -9.89
C ASN A 151 -4.05 5.46 -11.03
N ASP A 152 -4.16 6.12 -12.18
CA ASP A 152 -4.65 5.52 -13.42
C ASP A 152 -3.50 4.79 -14.10
N VAL A 153 -3.52 3.45 -14.07
CA VAL A 153 -2.43 2.64 -14.66
C VAL A 153 -2.51 2.51 -16.18
N THR A 154 -3.54 3.07 -16.81
CA THR A 154 -3.71 3.02 -18.28
C THR A 154 -2.97 4.14 -19.01
N GLN A 155 -2.56 5.19 -18.29
CA GLN A 155 -1.91 6.35 -18.90
C GLN A 155 -0.40 6.12 -19.12
N PRO A 156 0.18 6.57 -20.24
CA PRO A 156 1.62 6.51 -20.46
C PRO A 156 2.40 7.19 -19.33
N GLY A 157 3.39 6.48 -18.77
CA GLY A 157 4.19 6.99 -17.65
C GLY A 157 3.53 6.89 -16.27
N ALA A 158 2.32 6.33 -16.17
CA ALA A 158 1.64 6.06 -14.91
C ALA A 158 1.65 4.56 -14.54
N GLY A 159 1.63 4.26 -13.24
CA GLY A 159 1.52 2.89 -12.74
C GLY A 159 2.84 2.14 -12.48
N PHE A 160 2.85 0.86 -12.84
CA PHE A 160 3.88 -0.09 -12.43
C PHE A 160 5.12 -0.05 -13.33
N GLY A 161 6.28 -0.41 -12.79
CA GLY A 161 7.52 -0.55 -13.58
C GLY A 161 8.26 0.74 -13.92
N VAL A 162 7.56 1.84 -14.14
CA VAL A 162 8.14 3.16 -14.48
C VAL A 162 8.64 3.92 -13.23
N ASP A 163 9.39 5.01 -13.42
CA ASP A 163 9.89 5.86 -12.31
C ASP A 163 8.98 7.04 -11.99
N THR A 164 7.99 7.29 -12.84
CA THR A 164 7.00 8.35 -12.69
C THR A 164 5.64 7.82 -12.23
N ASN A 165 4.71 8.71 -11.93
CA ASN A 165 3.31 8.40 -11.69
C ASN A 165 2.42 9.63 -11.96
N ILE A 166 1.17 9.40 -12.33
CA ILE A 166 0.11 10.41 -12.39
C ILE A 166 -0.93 9.99 -11.36
N VAL A 167 -1.11 10.79 -10.32
CA VAL A 167 -1.97 10.41 -9.19
C VAL A 167 -2.94 11.52 -8.81
N ARG A 168 -4.05 11.10 -8.22
CA ARG A 168 -5.00 11.95 -7.51
C ARG A 168 -4.96 11.57 -6.05
N ILE A 169 -4.84 12.55 -5.17
CA ILE A 169 -4.90 12.32 -3.73
C ILE A 169 -6.26 12.80 -3.25
N ILE A 170 -6.99 11.91 -2.58
CA ILE A 170 -8.33 12.18 -2.05
C ILE A 170 -8.25 12.05 -0.53
N ASP A 171 -8.71 13.06 0.20
CA ASP A 171 -8.79 13.00 1.66
C ASP A 171 -10.16 12.50 2.16
N SER A 172 -10.24 12.15 3.44
CA SER A 172 -11.47 11.67 4.09
C SER A 172 -12.66 12.64 4.06
N ARG A 173 -12.47 13.89 3.61
CA ARG A 173 -13.51 14.88 3.40
C ARG A 173 -13.93 15.00 1.93
N GLY A 174 -13.40 14.14 1.06
CA GLY A 174 -13.64 14.15 -0.38
C GLY A 174 -12.85 15.22 -1.13
N LYS A 175 -11.89 15.91 -0.50
CA LYS A 175 -11.09 16.90 -1.22
C LYS A 175 -10.10 16.19 -2.13
N VAL A 176 -10.18 16.51 -3.41
CA VAL A 176 -9.31 15.94 -4.45
C VAL A 176 -8.17 16.91 -4.78
N ARG A 177 -6.95 16.36 -4.87
CA ARG A 177 -5.78 17.04 -5.41
C ARG A 177 -5.24 16.24 -6.60
N ASN A 178 -5.37 16.80 -7.80
CA ASN A 178 -4.78 16.24 -9.01
C ASN A 178 -3.31 16.61 -9.08
N LEU A 179 -2.44 15.65 -9.37
CA LEU A 179 -1.02 15.88 -9.61
C LEU A 179 -0.67 15.64 -11.08
N PRO A 180 0.28 16.41 -11.64
CA PRO A 180 0.81 16.13 -12.97
C PRO A 180 1.64 14.84 -12.96
N LEU A 181 2.23 14.50 -14.11
CA LEU A 181 3.27 13.47 -14.16
C LEU A 181 4.46 13.90 -13.31
N LEU A 182 4.75 13.12 -12.28
CA LEU A 182 5.82 13.38 -11.33
C LEU A 182 6.65 12.12 -11.13
N THR A 183 7.88 12.26 -10.68
CA THR A 183 8.66 11.13 -10.18
C THR A 183 8.00 10.51 -8.95
N LYS A 184 8.24 9.23 -8.68
CA LYS A 184 7.73 8.55 -7.49
C LYS A 184 8.23 9.18 -6.18
N ASP A 185 9.40 9.81 -6.19
CA ASP A 185 9.93 10.57 -5.04
C ASP A 185 9.11 11.84 -4.79
N GLU A 186 8.80 12.62 -5.82
CA GLU A 186 7.95 13.81 -5.70
C GLU A 186 6.53 13.44 -5.26
N VAL A 187 5.96 12.35 -5.78
CA VAL A 187 4.67 11.84 -5.31
C VAL A 187 4.74 11.46 -3.83
N ALA A 188 5.80 10.74 -3.42
CA ALA A 188 6.00 10.37 -2.02
C ALA A 188 6.07 11.60 -1.11
N ASP A 189 6.82 12.63 -1.51
CA ASP A 189 6.90 13.88 -0.76
C ASP A 189 5.53 14.55 -0.60
N ILE A 190 4.74 14.64 -1.67
CA ILE A 190 3.43 15.27 -1.63
C ILE A 190 2.44 14.48 -0.76
N VAL A 191 2.51 13.16 -0.78
CA VAL A 191 1.72 12.28 0.11
C VAL A 191 2.11 12.53 1.57
N LEU A 192 3.41 12.55 1.87
CA LEU A 192 3.93 12.79 3.22
C LEU A 192 3.61 14.21 3.72
N ASP A 193 3.50 15.20 2.83
CA ASP A 193 3.00 16.54 3.19
C ASP A 193 1.53 16.52 3.63
N GLN A 194 0.69 15.70 2.99
CA GLN A 194 -0.71 15.54 3.43
C GLN A 194 -0.78 14.85 4.79
N VAL A 195 0.04 13.82 5.01
CA VAL A 195 0.16 13.16 6.32
C VAL A 195 0.56 14.17 7.40
N LEU A 196 1.61 14.98 7.16
CA LEU A 196 2.04 16.00 8.11
C LEU A 196 0.95 17.04 8.40
N LYS A 197 0.15 17.43 7.41
CA LYS A 197 -1.00 18.33 7.62
C LYS A 197 -2.05 17.70 8.55
N ILE A 198 -2.33 16.41 8.40
CA ILE A 198 -3.25 15.68 9.28
C ILE A 198 -2.69 15.64 10.71
N ILE A 199 -1.40 15.30 10.88
CA ILE A 199 -0.74 15.29 12.19
C ILE A 199 -0.85 16.66 12.88
N LYS A 200 -0.49 17.74 12.18
CA LYS A 200 -0.55 19.11 12.72
C LYS A 200 -1.97 19.51 13.11
N LYS A 201 -2.96 19.07 12.35
CA LYS A 201 -4.37 19.36 12.64
C LYS A 201 -4.87 18.61 13.88
N ARG A 202 -4.54 17.32 14.04
CA ARG A 202 -4.92 16.52 15.22
C ARG A 202 -4.28 17.05 16.50
N LYS A 203 -2.98 17.41 16.46
CA LYS A 203 -2.30 18.06 17.59
C LYS A 203 -2.94 19.39 18.02
N ARG A 204 -3.40 20.20 17.05
CA ARG A 204 -4.12 21.46 17.34
C ARG A 204 -5.49 21.24 17.97
N THR A 205 -6.14 20.10 17.72
CA THR A 205 -7.45 19.78 18.29
C THR A 205 -7.36 19.13 19.67
N GLU A 206 -6.25 18.46 19.99
CA GLU A 206 -6.00 17.87 21.33
C GLU A 206 -5.55 18.91 22.37
N ALA A 207 -4.87 19.97 21.95
CA ALA A 207 -4.43 21.04 22.83
C ALA A 207 -5.49 22.16 22.95
N TRP A 208 -6.54 21.98 23.76
CA TRP A 208 -7.19 23.04 24.59
C TRP A 208 -8.38 22.53 25.45
N PRO A 209 -8.29 22.55 26.79
CA PRO A 209 -9.38 23.05 27.63
C PRO A 209 -8.95 24.37 28.29
N THR A 210 -9.66 25.45 27.99
CA THR A 210 -9.37 26.83 28.41
C THR A 210 -9.90 27.15 29.81
N ASN A 211 -9.88 26.18 30.73
CA ASN A 211 -10.37 26.41 32.09
C ASN A 211 -9.19 26.69 33.02
N TRP A 212 -8.61 27.88 32.87
CA TRP A 212 -7.93 28.65 33.91
C TRP A 212 -8.20 30.14 33.66
#